data_AF-A0A379VVC8-F1
#
_entry.id   AF-A0A379VVC8-F1
#
_cell.length_a   1.000
_cell.length_b   1.000
_cell.length_c   1.000
_cell.angle_alpha   90.00
_cell.angle_beta   90.00
_cell.angle_gamma   90.00
#
_symmetry.space_group_name_H-M   'P 1'
#
loop_
_entity.id
_entity.type
_entity.pdbx_description
1 polymer ?
#
loop_
_entity_poly.entity_id
_entity_poly.type
_entity_poly.pdbx_seq_one_letter_code
_entity_poly.pdbx_strand_id
1 'polypeptide(L)' 'MQRFAELTDTLDRALAEQLSSGSTDGHMAWLVPLLNEYYDPMYRYQLEKKAANIVFRGPWQEVANWLKAQ' A
#
# COMPACT_ATOMS: atom_id res chain seq x y z
N MET A 1 10.12 -18.52 0.97
CA MET A 1 10.60 -18.59 -0.43
C MET A 1 9.45 -18.63 -1.42
N GLN A 2 8.45 -19.50 -1.22
CA GLN A 2 7.30 -19.63 -2.14
C GLN A 2 6.50 -18.33 -2.36
N ARG A 3 6.17 -17.60 -1.29
CA ARG A 3 5.41 -16.34 -1.39
C ARG A 3 6.10 -15.23 -2.19
N PHE A 4 7.43 -15.13 -2.09
CA PHE A 4 8.19 -14.14 -2.87
C PHE A 4 8.21 -14.51 -4.36
N ALA A 5 8.32 -15.80 -4.69
CA ALA A 5 8.26 -16.27 -6.07
C ALA A 5 6.89 -15.99 -6.72
N GLU A 6 5.81 -16.18 -5.97
CA GLU A 6 4.45 -15.84 -6.41
C GLU A 6 4.29 -14.34 -6.70
N LEU A 7 4.80 -13.48 -5.81
CA LEU A 7 4.76 -12.02 -6.02
C LEU A 7 5.58 -11.60 -7.25
N THR A 8 6.76 -12.17 -7.46
CA THR A 8 7.58 -11.91 -8.65
C THR A 8 6.88 -12.32 -9.93
N ASP A 9 6.25 -13.50 -9.98
CA ASP A 9 5.49 -13.95 -11.15
C ASP A 9 4.31 -13.02 -11.47
N THR A 10 3.59 -12.53 -10.44
CA THR A 10 2.53 -11.53 -10.65
C THR A 10 3.06 -10.17 -11.11
N LEU A 11 4.27 -9.77 -10.68
CA LEU A 11 4.94 -8.57 -11.17
C LEU A 11 5.32 -8.71 -12.65
N ASP A 12 5.91 -9.84 -13.05
CA ASP A 12 6.32 -10.07 -14.44
C ASP A 12 5.12 -10.01 -15.41
N ARG A 13 3.98 -10.56 -15.00
CA ARG A 13 2.72 -10.46 -15.77
C ARG A 13 2.22 -9.03 -15.89
N ALA A 14 2.24 -8.27 -14.79
CA ALA A 14 1.81 -6.87 -14.79
C ALA A 14 2.70 -6.02 -15.71
N LEU A 15 4.02 -6.25 -15.68
CA LEU A 15 4.96 -5.55 -16.57
C LEU A 15 4.70 -5.87 -18.05
N ALA A 16 4.40 -7.12 -18.39
CA ALA A 16 4.05 -7.51 -19.76
C ALA A 16 2.73 -6.88 -20.24
N GLU A 17 1.73 -6.80 -19.36
CA GLU A 17 0.45 -6.11 -19.64
C GLU A 17 0.68 -4.62 -19.88
N GLN A 18 1.47 -3.97 -19.02
CA GLN A 18 1.80 -2.55 -19.16
C GLN A 18 2.54 -2.29 -20.46
N LEU A 19 3.50 -3.14 -20.82
CA LEU A 19 4.26 -2.99 -22.06
C LEU A 19 3.38 -3.14 -23.31
N SER A 20 2.41 -4.04 -23.28
CA SER A 20 1.57 -4.36 -24.45
C SER A 20 0.37 -3.43 -24.61
N SER A 21 -0.18 -2.90 -23.52
CA SER A 21 -1.44 -2.15 -23.53
C SER A 21 -1.38 -0.75 -22.92
N GLY A 22 -0.31 -0.43 -22.18
CA GLY A 22 -0.21 0.77 -21.35
C GLY A 22 -1.02 0.70 -20.04
N SER A 23 -1.82 -0.34 -19.83
CA SER A 23 -2.58 -0.57 -18.59
C SER A 23 -1.64 -0.83 -17.41
N THR A 24 -1.92 -0.22 -16.26
CA THR A 24 -1.19 -0.48 -15.02
C THR A 24 -2.00 -1.29 -14.00
N ASP A 25 -3.22 -1.72 -14.36
CA ASP A 25 -4.17 -2.31 -13.42
C ASP A 25 -3.63 -3.62 -12.81
N GLY A 26 -2.90 -4.41 -13.60
CA GLY A 26 -2.26 -5.65 -13.15
C GLY A 26 -1.29 -5.48 -11.98
N HIS A 27 -0.71 -4.29 -11.76
CA HIS A 27 0.24 -4.06 -10.67
C HIS A 27 -0.38 -4.20 -9.28
N MET A 28 -1.70 -4.03 -9.14
CA MET A 28 -2.38 -4.20 -7.86
C MET A 28 -2.25 -5.63 -7.32
N ALA A 29 -2.10 -6.62 -8.20
CA ALA A 29 -2.01 -8.03 -7.82
C ALA A 29 -0.79 -8.36 -6.95
N TRP A 30 0.32 -7.64 -7.14
CA TRP A 30 1.54 -7.85 -6.34
C TRP A 30 1.76 -6.73 -5.31
N LEU A 31 1.34 -5.49 -5.60
CA LEU A 31 1.50 -4.35 -4.69
C LEU A 31 0.66 -4.51 -3.42
N VAL A 32 -0.62 -4.86 -3.54
CA VAL A 32 -1.54 -4.99 -2.40
C VAL A 32 -1.04 -6.00 -1.36
N PRO A 33 -0.74 -7.27 -1.71
CA PRO A 33 -0.24 -8.22 -0.74
C PRO A 33 1.13 -7.83 -0.18
N LEU A 34 2.05 -7.30 -1.00
CA LEU A 34 3.36 -6.85 -0.52
C LEU A 34 3.22 -5.74 0.54
N LEU A 35 2.38 -4.74 0.29
CA LEU A 35 2.13 -3.68 1.24
C LEU A 35 1.50 -4.23 2.50
N ASN A 36 0.36 -4.93 2.40
CA ASN A 36 -0.42 -5.41 3.54
C ASN A 36 0.37 -6.37 4.46
N GLU A 37 1.22 -7.22 3.89
CA GLU A 37 1.90 -8.29 4.64
C GLU A 37 3.29 -7.89 5.14
N TYR A 38 3.98 -7.00 4.44
CA TYR A 38 5.36 -6.64 4.79
C TYR A 38 5.51 -5.20 5.30
N TYR A 39 5.04 -4.22 4.53
CA TYR A 39 5.25 -2.80 4.86
C TYR A 39 4.27 -2.29 5.91
N ASP A 40 3.00 -2.65 5.79
CA ASP A 40 1.91 -2.23 6.66
C ASP A 40 2.13 -2.57 8.15
N PRO A 41 2.54 -3.80 8.53
CA PRO A 41 2.83 -4.12 9.92
C PRO A 41 3.98 -3.27 10.47
N MET A 42 5.01 -3.04 9.66
CA MET A 42 6.15 -2.20 10.02
C MET A 42 5.71 -0.74 10.22
N TYR A 43 4.93 -0.18 9.31
CA TYR A 43 4.43 1.19 9.42
C TYR A 43 3.48 1.36 10.60
N ARG A 44 2.58 0.40 10.86
CA ARG A 44 1.73 0.40 12.06
C ARG A 44 2.57 0.42 13.34
N TYR A 45 3.55 -0.47 13.43
CA TYR A 45 4.44 -0.54 14.59
C TYR A 45 5.22 0.77 14.80
N GLN A 46 5.76 1.36 13.74
CA GLN A 46 6.48 2.63 13.82
C GLN A 46 5.55 3.80 14.18
N LEU A 47 4.31 3.79 13.68
CA LEU A 47 3.32 4.80 13.98
C LEU A 47 2.87 4.73 15.44
N GLU A 48 2.70 3.53 16.00
CA GLU A 48 2.34 3.32 17.42
C GLU A 48 3.37 3.92 18.37
N LYS A 49 4.67 3.85 18.03
CA LYS A 49 5.73 4.52 18.83
C LYS A 49 5.59 6.04 18.90
N LYS A 50 4.84 6.64 17.97
CA LYS A 50 4.60 8.09 17.89
C LYS A 50 3.13 8.43 18.16
N ALA A 51 2.36 7.51 18.77
CA ALA A 51 0.92 7.69 18.97
C ALA A 51 0.57 8.97 19.73
N ALA A 52 1.42 9.41 20.66
CA ALA A 52 1.24 10.66 21.41
C ALA A 52 1.24 11.93 20.53
N ASN A 53 1.84 11.88 19.33
CA ASN A 53 1.89 13.01 18.41
C ASN A 53 0.69 13.04 17.44
N ILE A 54 -0.18 12.04 17.50
CA ILE A 54 -1.33 11.92 16.59
C ILE A 54 -2.47 12.78 17.15
N VAL A 55 -2.72 13.92 16.51
CA VAL A 55 -3.80 14.86 16.88
C VAL A 55 -5.15 14.51 16.24
N PHE A 56 -5.14 13.71 15.16
CA PHE A 56 -6.33 13.18 14.50
C PHE A 56 -6.00 11.91 13.71
N ARG A 57 -6.92 10.93 13.66
CA ARG A 57 -6.80 9.69 12.89
C ARG A 57 -8.17 9.29 12.35
N GLY A 58 -8.25 9.00 11.06
CA GLY A 58 -9.46 8.50 10.41
C GLY A 58 -9.22 8.13 8.94
N PRO A 59 -10.26 7.69 8.23
CA PRO A 59 -10.25 7.57 6.77
C PRO A 59 -9.84 8.86 6.08
N TRP A 60 -9.37 8.77 4.83
CA TRP A 60 -8.90 9.91 4.06
C TRP A 60 -9.86 11.11 4.09
N GLN A 61 -11.16 10.85 3.88
CA GLN A 61 -12.17 11.91 3.84
C GLN A 61 -12.28 12.67 5.17
N GLU A 62 -12.19 11.95 6.29
CA GLU A 62 -12.27 12.55 7.62
C GLU A 62 -11.01 13.36 7.94
N VAL A 63 -9.83 12.85 7.58
CA VAL A 63 -8.56 13.57 7.75
C VAL A 63 -8.55 14.84 6.90
N ALA A 64 -9.00 14.75 5.64
CA ALA A 64 -9.09 15.90 4.74
C ALA A 64 -10.07 16.97 5.27
N ASN A 65 -11.19 16.54 5.87
CA ASN A 65 -12.15 17.47 6.47
C ASN A 65 -11.58 18.12 7.74
N TRP A 66 -10.93 17.35 8.61
CA TRP A 66 -10.28 17.88 9.82
C TRP A 66 -9.20 18.93 9.48
N LEU A 67 -8.41 18.70 8.44
CA LEU A 67 -7.40 19.67 7.96
C LEU A 67 -8.03 20.96 7.41
N LYS A 68 -9.19 20.89 6.76
CA LYS A 68 -9.90 22.08 6.25
C LYS A 68 -10.57 22.91 7.35
N ALA A 69 -10.85 22.29 8.50
CA ALA A 69 -11.48 22.93 9.63
C ALA A 69 -10.48 23.58 10.61
N GLN A 70 -9.17 23.48 10.33
CA GLN A 70 -8.12 24.23 11.04
C GLN A 70 -8.04 25.69 10.61
#